data_AF-A0A2N0NI82-F1
#
_entry.id   AF-A0A2N0NI82-F1
#
_cell.length_a   1.000
_cell.length_b   1.000
_cell.length_c   1.000
_cell.angle_alpha   90.00
_cell.angle_beta   90.00
_cell.angle_gamma   90.00
#
_symmetry.space_group_name_H-M   'P 1'
#
loop_
_entity.id
_entity.type
_entity.pdbx_description
1 polymer ?
#
loop_
_entity_poly.entity_id
_entity_poly.type
_entity_poly.pdbx_seq_one_letter_code
_entity_poly.pdbx_strand_id
1 'polypeptide(L)'
;MSTGWMILNNKDEVILECNSSITDWPSFTCAELGAILSAILVLQTGQKANIITNSQATIDSINYTRTNLTNKIKLVKVKGHSEVKGNEETDRMAKNNTKKPTCINVKNSQQKDLIYDIY
;
A
#
# COMPACT_ATOMS: atom_id res chain seq x y z
N MET A 1 12.00 7.00 -5.37
CA MET A 1 10.73 7.52 -5.92
C MET A 1 9.84 7.91 -4.75
N SER A 2 8.89 8.82 -4.92
CA SER A 2 7.87 9.13 -3.91
C SER A 2 6.52 8.59 -4.35
N THR A 3 5.64 8.37 -3.39
CA THR A 3 4.24 8.03 -3.63
C THR A 3 3.35 8.90 -2.75
N GLY A 4 2.13 9.14 -3.19
CA GLY A 4 1.18 9.95 -2.44
C GLY A 4 -0.23 9.78 -2.94
N TRP A 5 -1.18 9.90 -2.03
CA TRP A 5 -2.61 9.79 -2.31
C TRP A 5 -3.42 10.61 -1.31
N MET A 6 -4.66 10.90 -1.68
CA MET A 6 -5.64 11.53 -0.82
C MET A 6 -7.01 10.88 -1.00
N ILE A 7 -7.79 10.84 0.08
CA ILE A 7 -9.18 10.40 0.08
C ILE A 7 -10.04 11.65 0.24
N LEU A 8 -10.97 11.83 -0.70
CA LEU A 8 -11.93 12.91 -0.69
C LEU A 8 -13.28 12.42 -0.17
N ASN A 9 -14.03 13.30 0.48
CA ASN A 9 -15.44 13.05 0.77
C ASN A 9 -16.33 13.41 -0.43
N ASN A 10 -17.65 13.25 -0.28
CA ASN A 10 -18.62 13.56 -1.34
C ASN A 10 -18.71 15.06 -1.71
N LYS A 11 -17.97 15.94 -1.04
CA LYS A 11 -17.88 17.39 -1.28
C LYS A 11 -16.49 17.79 -1.79
N ASP A 12 -15.68 16.82 -2.22
CA ASP A 12 -14.29 17.02 -2.66
C ASP A 12 -13.36 17.59 -1.57
N GLU A 13 -13.73 17.43 -0.29
CA GLU A 13 -12.88 17.84 0.83
C GLU A 13 -11.92 16.70 1.20
N VAL A 14 -10.65 17.03 1.44
CA VAL A 14 -9.62 16.06 1.85
C VAL A 14 -9.91 15.54 3.25
N ILE A 15 -10.20 14.23 3.36
CA ILE A 15 -10.38 13.51 4.63
C ILE A 15 -9.03 13.04 5.15
N LEU A 16 -8.22 12.48 4.25
CA LEU A 16 -6.98 11.80 4.58
C LEU A 16 -6.00 12.01 3.44
N GLU A 17 -4.77 12.34 3.78
CA GLU A 17 -3.67 12.37 2.82
C GLU A 17 -2.50 11.56 3.35
N CYS A 18 -1.78 10.92 2.44
CA CYS A 18 -0.60 10.16 2.76
C CYS A 18 0.47 10.48 1.72
N ASN A 19 1.70 10.67 2.19
CA ASN A 19 2.87 10.70 1.34
C ASN A 19 3.92 9.75 1.89
N SER A 20 4.67 9.13 0.99
CA SER A 20 5.76 8.26 1.38
C SER A 20 6.87 8.21 0.34
N SER A 21 8.01 7.68 0.75
CA SER A 21 9.15 7.41 -0.13
C SER A 21 9.32 5.91 -0.35
N ILE A 22 9.71 5.54 -1.57
CA ILE A 22 10.04 4.16 -1.95
C ILE A 22 11.52 4.14 -2.34
N THR A 23 12.29 3.36 -1.59
CA THR A 23 13.68 3.02 -1.87
C THR A 23 13.76 1.60 -2.43
N ASP A 24 14.85 1.29 -3.14
CA ASP A 24 15.20 -0.07 -3.61
C ASP A 24 14.24 -0.73 -4.62
N TRP A 25 13.12 -0.08 -4.93
CA TRP A 25 12.19 -0.43 -6.01
C TRP A 25 11.70 0.81 -6.81
N PRO A 26 12.60 1.63 -7.39
CA PRO A 26 12.20 2.93 -7.95
C PRO A 26 11.68 2.81 -9.40
N SER A 27 10.36 2.85 -9.58
CA SER A 27 9.74 3.18 -10.88
C SER A 27 8.45 3.97 -10.68
N PHE A 28 8.02 4.75 -11.70
CA PHE A 28 6.76 5.50 -11.63
C PHE A 28 5.55 4.57 -11.45
N THR A 29 5.48 3.48 -12.21
CA THR A 29 4.40 2.49 -12.07
C THR A 29 4.40 1.83 -10.69
N CYS A 30 5.58 1.49 -10.14
CA CYS A 30 5.66 0.91 -8.79
C CYS A 30 5.27 1.92 -7.71
N ALA A 31 5.60 3.21 -7.89
CA ALA A 31 5.19 4.27 -6.97
C ALA A 31 3.67 4.45 -6.92
N GLU A 32 3.01 4.41 -8.07
CA GLU A 32 1.55 4.54 -8.14
C GLU A 32 0.82 3.27 -7.69
N LEU A 33 1.35 2.08 -8.01
CA LEU A 33 0.83 0.83 -7.45
C LEU A 33 0.97 0.82 -5.91
N GLY A 34 2.09 1.32 -5.38
CA GLY A 34 2.28 1.54 -3.95
C GLY A 34 1.29 2.55 -3.36
N ALA A 35 0.96 3.61 -4.10
CA ALA A 35 -0.05 4.60 -3.70
C ALA A 35 -1.42 3.93 -3.55
N ILE A 36 -1.83 3.19 -4.58
CA ILE A 36 -3.12 2.50 -4.63
C ILE A 36 -3.22 1.44 -3.54
N LEU A 37 -2.19 0.61 -3.38
CA LEU A 37 -2.19 -0.45 -2.37
C LEU A 37 -2.30 0.12 -0.96
N SER A 38 -1.49 1.15 -0.65
CA SER A 38 -1.56 1.79 0.67
C SER A 38 -2.88 2.54 0.91
N ALA A 39 -3.47 3.16 -0.12
CA ALA A 39 -4.81 3.77 -0.01
C ALA A 39 -5.90 2.73 0.28
N ILE A 40 -5.87 1.57 -0.40
CA ILE A 40 -6.84 0.49 -0.19
C ILE A 40 -6.75 -0.08 1.24
N LEU A 41 -5.54 -0.19 1.79
CA LEU A 41 -5.34 -0.70 3.16
C LEU A 41 -6.00 0.18 4.22
N VAL A 42 -6.20 1.47 3.94
CA VAL A 42 -6.85 2.41 4.87
C VAL A 42 -8.38 2.43 4.70
N LEU A 43 -8.92 1.92 3.59
CA LEU A 43 -10.37 1.82 3.40
C LEU A 43 -10.97 0.74 4.31
N GLN A 44 -12.10 1.04 4.97
CA GLN A 44 -12.83 0.07 5.78
C GLN A 44 -13.49 -0.99 4.90
N THR A 45 -13.63 -2.20 5.45
CA THR A 45 -14.30 -3.31 4.75
C THR A 45 -15.73 -2.93 4.37
N GLY A 46 -16.08 -3.10 3.10
CA GLY A 46 -17.42 -2.81 2.56
C GLY A 46 -17.61 -1.39 2.01
N GLN A 47 -16.63 -0.50 2.15
CA GLN A 47 -16.67 0.81 1.50
C GLN A 47 -16.46 0.69 -0.02
N LYS A 48 -17.22 1.46 -0.79
CA LYS A 48 -17.00 1.65 -2.23
C LYS A 48 -16.20 2.92 -2.44
N ALA A 49 -15.06 2.81 -3.12
CA ALA A 49 -14.21 3.94 -3.46
C ALA A 49 -13.89 3.92 -4.96
N ASN A 50 -13.83 5.11 -5.55
CA ASN A 50 -13.34 5.29 -6.92
C ASN A 50 -11.88 5.74 -6.84
N ILE A 51 -10.99 5.00 -7.51
CA ILE A 51 -9.57 5.35 -7.60
C ILE A 51 -9.36 6.11 -8.90
N ILE A 52 -8.86 7.34 -8.80
CA ILE A 52 -8.57 8.20 -9.95
C ILE A 52 -7.05 8.29 -10.08
N THR A 53 -6.52 7.86 -11.24
CA THR A 53 -5.09 7.94 -11.57
C THR A 53 -4.95 8.24 -13.06
N ASN A 54 -3.90 8.98 -13.43
CA ASN A 54 -3.57 9.28 -14.83
C ASN A 54 -2.63 8.24 -15.46
N SER A 55 -2.27 7.19 -14.73
CA SER A 55 -1.32 6.20 -15.20
C SER A 55 -1.96 4.99 -15.83
N GLN A 56 -1.85 4.94 -17.15
CA GLN A 56 -2.35 3.81 -17.93
C GLN A 56 -1.61 2.51 -17.58
N ALA A 57 -0.30 2.56 -17.36
CA ALA A 57 0.48 1.38 -16.98
C ALA A 57 0.00 0.76 -15.65
N THR A 58 -0.39 1.61 -14.70
CA THR A 58 -0.96 1.18 -13.42
C THR A 58 -2.34 0.57 -13.60
N ILE A 59 -3.21 1.19 -14.41
CA ILE A 59 -4.53 0.66 -14.77
C ILE A 59 -4.42 -0.72 -15.44
N ASP A 60 -3.54 -0.85 -16.43
CA ASP A 60 -3.31 -2.09 -17.16
C ASP A 60 -2.79 -3.20 -16.24
N SER A 61 -1.84 -2.86 -15.34
CA SER A 61 -1.29 -3.79 -14.36
C SER A 61 -2.35 -4.32 -13.39
N ILE A 62 -3.24 -3.46 -12.90
CA ILE A 62 -4.36 -3.86 -12.01
C ILE A 62 -5.38 -4.71 -12.76
N ASN A 63 -5.72 -4.36 -14.00
CA ASN A 63 -6.66 -5.14 -14.81
C ASN A 63 -6.10 -6.54 -15.16
N TYR A 64 -4.83 -6.60 -15.54
CA TYR A 64 -4.12 -7.86 -15.74
C TYR A 64 -4.12 -8.71 -14.45
N THR A 65 -3.85 -8.07 -13.32
CA THR A 65 -3.85 -8.70 -11.99
C THR A 65 -5.24 -9.25 -11.66
N ARG A 66 -6.29 -8.44 -11.79
CA ARG A 66 -7.67 -8.81 -11.51
C ARG A 66 -8.15 -10.00 -12.33
N THR A 67 -7.76 -10.08 -13.60
CA THR A 67 -8.15 -11.14 -14.52
C THR A 67 -7.37 -12.44 -14.31
N ASN A 68 -6.08 -12.35 -13.93
CA ASN A 68 -5.21 -13.53 -13.82
C ASN A 68 -5.08 -14.10 -12.40
N LEU A 69 -5.09 -13.26 -11.35
CA LEU A 69 -4.91 -13.72 -9.96
C LEU A 69 -6.15 -14.41 -9.39
N THR A 70 -7.36 -13.98 -9.77
CA THR A 70 -8.61 -14.59 -9.30
C THR A 70 -8.71 -16.08 -9.64
N ASN A 71 -7.97 -16.56 -10.66
CA ASN A 71 -8.04 -17.93 -11.13
C ASN A 71 -6.82 -18.80 -10.77
N LYS A 72 -5.73 -18.24 -10.23
CA LYS A 72 -4.43 -18.96 -10.16
C LYS A 72 -3.64 -18.82 -8.87
N ILE A 73 -3.97 -17.89 -7.97
CA ILE A 73 -3.18 -17.66 -6.76
C ILE A 73 -3.98 -18.04 -5.51
N LYS A 74 -3.44 -19.00 -4.76
CA LYS A 74 -3.96 -19.43 -3.46
C LYS A 74 -3.20 -18.71 -2.36
N LEU A 75 -3.91 -17.93 -1.56
CA LEU A 75 -3.36 -17.37 -0.32
C LEU A 75 -3.34 -18.48 0.74
N VAL A 76 -2.16 -18.77 1.27
CA VAL A 76 -1.97 -19.73 2.36
C VAL A 76 -1.49 -18.97 3.58
N LYS A 77 -2.31 -18.95 4.63
CA LYS A 77 -1.92 -18.40 5.92
C LYS A 77 -0.94 -19.35 6.60
N VAL A 78 0.26 -18.88 6.90
CA VAL A 78 1.26 -19.58 7.72
C VAL A 78 1.41 -18.90 9.07
N LYS A 79 1.83 -19.64 10.11
CA LYS A 79 2.14 -19.07 11.43
C LYS A 79 3.53 -18.41 11.36
N GLY A 80 3.72 -17.29 12.06
CA GLY A 80 5.06 -16.73 12.24
C GLY A 80 5.99 -17.73 12.94
N HIS A 81 7.26 -17.76 12.53
CA HIS A 81 8.29 -18.68 13.07
C HIS A 81 7.89 -20.15 12.97
N SER A 82 7.34 -20.56 11.82
CA SER A 82 6.88 -21.92 11.55
C SER A 82 7.86 -22.76 10.74
N GLU A 83 9.13 -22.36 10.62
CA GLU A 83 10.17 -23.06 9.83
C GLU A 83 9.88 -23.12 8.33
N VAL A 84 8.87 -22.38 7.85
CA VAL A 84 8.63 -22.18 6.43
C VAL A 84 9.72 -21.25 5.90
N LYS A 85 10.77 -21.84 5.32
CA LYS A 85 11.98 -21.15 4.81
C LYS A 85 11.71 -19.82 4.11
N GLY A 86 10.72 -19.77 3.22
CA GLY A 86 10.36 -18.54 2.49
C GLY A 86 9.81 -17.42 3.38
N ASN A 87 8.98 -17.77 4.36
CA ASN A 87 8.45 -16.83 5.34
C ASN A 87 9.57 -16.31 6.26
N GLU A 88 10.41 -17.22 6.77
CA GLU A 88 11.49 -16.85 7.68
C GLU A 88 12.56 -15.97 7.03
N GLU A 89 12.88 -16.24 5.77
CA GLU A 89 13.81 -15.40 5.02
C GLU A 89 13.24 -13.99 4.80
N THR A 90 11.93 -13.89 4.54
CA THR A 90 11.24 -12.59 4.42
C THR A 90 11.24 -11.84 5.76
N ASP A 91 10.96 -12.53 6.88
CA ASP A 91 11.05 -11.96 8.23
C ASP A 91 12.47 -11.46 8.55
N ARG A 92 13.49 -12.23 8.16
CA ARG A 92 14.91 -11.86 8.33
C ARG A 92 15.27 -10.62 7.51
N MET A 93 14.84 -10.56 6.25
CA MET A 93 15.03 -9.39 5.38
C MET A 93 14.38 -8.13 5.96
N ALA A 94 13.14 -8.24 6.45
CA ALA A 94 12.41 -7.13 7.07
C ALA A 94 13.17 -6.58 8.31
N LYS A 95 13.62 -7.45 9.21
CA LYS A 95 14.38 -7.07 10.42
C LYS A 95 15.72 -6.38 10.13
N ASN A 96 16.36 -6.72 9.02
CA ASN A 96 17.64 -6.10 8.65
C ASN A 96 17.47 -4.68 8.08
N ASN A 97 16.29 -4.36 7.55
CA ASN A 97 15.98 -3.06 6.95
C ASN A 97 15.49 -2.01 7.98
N THR A 98 15.28 -2.38 9.24
CA THR A 98 14.79 -1.51 10.33
C THR A 98 15.74 -0.36 10.75
N LYS A 99 16.85 -0.12 10.06
CA LYS A 99 17.86 0.92 10.39
C LYS A 99 17.71 2.25 9.62
N LYS A 100 16.65 2.44 8.82
CA LYS A 100 16.34 3.72 8.15
C LYS A 100 14.92 4.19 8.50
N PRO A 101 14.70 5.50 8.69
CA PRO A 101 13.50 6.03 9.32
C PRO A 101 12.27 5.88 8.42
N THR A 102 11.13 5.74 9.09
CA THR A 102 9.75 5.60 8.60
C THR A 102 9.51 6.26 7.25
N CYS A 103 9.06 5.47 6.27
CA CYS A 103 8.84 5.95 4.91
C CYS A 103 7.47 6.58 4.70
N ILE A 104 6.47 6.34 5.57
CA ILE A 104 5.06 6.68 5.35
C ILE A 104 4.55 7.67 6.41
N ASN A 105 4.05 8.82 5.98
CA ASN A 105 3.38 9.80 6.84
C ASN A 105 1.92 9.95 6.40
N VAL A 106 1.00 9.67 7.32
CA VAL A 106 -0.45 9.75 7.12
C VAL A 106 -0.99 10.91 7.96
N LYS A 107 -1.69 11.86 7.33
CA LYS A 107 -2.35 12.99 8.01
C LYS A 107 -3.86 12.90 7.83
N ASN A 108 -4.58 12.78 8.96
CA ASN A 108 -6.03 12.75 8.99
C ASN A 108 -6.56 14.16 9.30
N SER A 109 -7.40 14.74 8.43
CA SER A 109 -7.96 16.08 8.64
C SER A 109 -9.08 16.11 9.69
N GLN A 110 -9.67 14.95 9.99
CA GLN A 110 -10.80 14.79 10.90
C GLN A 110 -10.41 14.45 12.35
N GLN A 111 -9.16 14.05 12.60
CA GLN A 111 -8.59 13.84 13.94
C GLN A 111 -7.21 14.48 14.03
N LYS A 112 -7.00 15.36 15.03
CA LYS A 112 -5.71 15.98 15.34
C LYS A 112 -4.57 14.94 15.34
N ASP A 113 -3.73 15.00 14.33
CA ASP A 113 -2.34 14.51 14.27
C ASP A 113 -2.08 13.14 14.92
N LEU A 114 -2.69 12.08 14.39
CA LEU A 114 -2.25 10.71 14.67
C LEU A 114 -1.30 10.22 13.57
N ILE A 115 -0.02 10.08 13.92
CA ILE A 115 0.96 9.32 13.14
C ILE A 115 0.71 7.84 13.44
N TYR A 116 0.34 7.05 12.44
CA TYR A 116 0.20 5.61 12.59
C TYR A 116 1.49 4.91 12.16
N ASP A 117 2.16 4.26 13.10
CA ASP A 117 3.24 3.32 12.80
C ASP A 117 2.61 1.98 12.38
N ILE A 118 2.64 1.70 11.08
CA ILE A 118 2.25 0.38 10.55
C ILE A 118 3.53 -0.45 10.46
N TYR A 119 3.61 -1.51 11.27
CA TYR A 119 4.69 -2.51 11.27
C TYR A 119 4.42 -3.64 10.27
#